data_AF-A0AAU3PHA7-F1
#
_entry.id   AF-A0AAU3PHA7-F1
#
_cell.length_a   1.000
_cell.length_b   1.000
_cell.length_c   1.000
_cell.angle_alpha   90.00
_cell.angle_beta   90.00
_cell.angle_gamma   90.00
#
_symmetry.space_group_name_H-M   'P 1'
#
loop_
_entity.id
_entity.type
_entity.pdbx_description
1 polymer ?
#
loop_
_entity_poly.entity_id
_entity_poly.type
_entity_poly.pdbx_seq_one_letter_code
_entity_poly.pdbx_strand_id
1 'polypeptide(L)'
;MTRLLSSDGTNPIAYAVPRPDGPPVVIDQASSQTAYVNVRRHAQVGEPIPDGWAVGPDGVATTDASAALAGALLPFGGHRGVNVALLVEFLATLGGGSFSLDAAPFDRGNEPPGIGVFLLCLDSGVLPGTQGRAAAHLETGSARITAFAFPHSNEA
;
A
#
# COMPACT_ATOMS: atom_id res chain seq x y z
N MET A 1 6.27 -16.88 13.17
CA MET A 1 6.35 -15.48 13.66
C MET A 1 6.10 -14.49 12.51
N THR A 2 5.19 -14.82 11.57
CA THR A 2 5.08 -14.15 10.25
C THR A 2 3.63 -13.78 9.90
N ARG A 3 2.73 -13.67 10.89
CA ARG A 3 1.31 -13.33 10.64
C ARG A 3 1.00 -11.83 10.69
N LEU A 4 2.01 -10.97 10.82
CA LEU A 4 1.80 -9.52 10.86
C LEU A 4 1.26 -8.95 9.54
N LEU A 5 1.39 -9.69 8.45
CA LEU A 5 0.78 -9.41 7.16
C LEU A 5 0.13 -10.71 6.69
N SER A 6 -1.19 -10.81 6.78
CA SER A 6 -1.92 -11.85 6.05
C SER A 6 -1.81 -11.56 4.54
N SER A 7 -2.05 -12.55 3.68
CA SER A 7 -2.16 -12.33 2.23
C SER A 7 -3.10 -11.19 1.85
N ASP A 8 -4.03 -10.87 2.74
CA ASP A 8 -5.18 -10.02 2.46
C ASP A 8 -4.97 -8.59 3.02
N GLY A 9 -4.05 -8.43 3.96
CA GLY A 9 -3.69 -7.15 4.57
C GLY A 9 -2.58 -6.44 3.80
N THR A 10 -2.91 -5.75 2.72
CA THR A 10 -1.94 -4.95 1.94
C THR A 10 -1.68 -3.56 2.53
N ASN A 11 -2.32 -3.23 3.67
CA ASN A 11 -2.20 -2.00 4.46
C ASN A 11 -1.86 -0.75 3.63
N PRO A 12 -2.80 -0.30 2.76
CA PRO A 12 -2.52 0.77 1.81
C PRO A 12 -2.40 2.13 2.51
N ILE A 13 -1.59 3.00 1.91
CA ILE A 13 -1.49 4.41 2.27
C ILE A 13 -1.66 5.27 1.02
N ALA A 14 -2.56 6.24 1.11
CA ALA A 14 -2.78 7.24 0.08
C ALA A 14 -2.66 8.64 0.66
N TYR A 15 -2.07 9.55 -0.09
CA TYR A 15 -2.06 10.97 0.25
C TYR A 15 -2.05 11.83 -1.02
N ALA A 16 -2.59 13.03 -0.87
CA ALA A 16 -2.62 14.02 -1.92
C ALA A 16 -2.07 15.35 -1.43
N VAL A 17 -1.33 16.04 -2.28
CA VAL A 17 -0.86 17.41 -2.02
C VAL A 17 -1.44 18.33 -3.10
N PRO A 18 -2.23 19.35 -2.73
CA PRO A 18 -2.83 20.26 -3.70
C PRO A 18 -1.75 21.09 -4.40
N ARG A 19 -1.97 21.38 -5.68
CA ARG A 19 -1.17 22.32 -6.48
C ARG A 19 -2.02 23.54 -6.82
N PRO A 20 -1.47 24.77 -6.78
CA PRO A 20 -2.25 25.97 -7.13
C PRO A 20 -2.75 25.95 -8.57
N ASP A 21 -1.90 25.53 -9.51
CA ASP A 21 -2.14 25.69 -10.96
C ASP A 21 -2.12 24.34 -11.71
N GLY A 22 -2.58 23.25 -11.09
CA GLY A 22 -2.60 21.94 -11.73
C GLY A 22 -3.28 20.83 -10.93
N PRO A 23 -3.33 19.60 -11.47
CA PRO A 23 -3.84 18.46 -10.74
C PRO A 23 -3.01 18.22 -9.47
N PRO A 24 -3.62 17.73 -8.37
CA PRO A 24 -2.87 17.41 -7.17
C PRO A 24 -1.83 16.32 -7.45
N VAL A 25 -0.74 16.32 -6.69
CA VAL A 25 0.12 15.13 -6.62
C VAL A 25 -0.61 14.12 -5.77
N VAL A 26 -0.89 12.96 -6.34
CA VAL A 26 -1.54 11.84 -5.65
C VAL A 26 -0.59 10.67 -5.62
N ILE A 27 -0.43 10.10 -4.43
CA ILE A 27 0.30 8.85 -4.22
C ILE A 27 -0.68 7.90 -3.55
N ASP A 28 -0.85 6.73 -4.16
CA ASP A 28 -1.69 5.64 -3.67
C ASP A 28 -0.91 4.34 -3.84
N GLN A 29 -0.61 3.67 -2.73
CA GLN A 29 0.20 2.46 -2.74
C GLN A 29 -0.19 1.48 -1.64
N ALA A 30 -0.03 0.20 -1.93
CA ALA A 30 0.01 -0.84 -0.91
C ALA A 30 1.34 -0.84 -0.16
N SER A 31 1.38 -1.45 1.03
CA SER A 31 2.63 -1.76 1.73
C SER A 31 3.29 -3.06 1.24
N SER A 32 2.63 -3.81 0.36
CA SER A 32 3.12 -5.03 -0.28
C SER A 32 3.85 -4.74 -1.61
N GLN A 33 4.67 -5.70 -2.05
CA GLN A 33 5.39 -5.64 -3.34
C GLN A 33 4.48 -5.59 -4.56
N THR A 34 3.26 -6.09 -4.42
CA THR A 34 2.24 -6.12 -5.47
C THR A 34 0.85 -6.07 -4.84
N ALA A 35 -0.17 -5.75 -5.62
CA ALA A 35 -1.56 -5.85 -5.17
C ALA A 35 -2.01 -7.33 -5.14
N TYR A 36 -2.84 -7.70 -4.15
CA TYR A 36 -3.41 -9.05 -4.06
C TYR A 36 -4.12 -9.50 -5.34
N VAL A 37 -4.82 -8.57 -6.00
CA VAL A 37 -5.53 -8.84 -7.27
C VAL A 37 -4.60 -9.30 -8.39
N ASN A 38 -3.32 -8.88 -8.38
CA ASN A 38 -2.35 -9.31 -9.37
C ASN A 38 -2.01 -10.79 -9.15
N VAL A 39 -1.70 -11.20 -7.90
CA VAL A 39 -1.45 -12.62 -7.59
C VAL A 39 -2.66 -13.49 -7.91
N ARG A 40 -3.86 -13.01 -7.57
CA ARG A 40 -5.12 -13.70 -7.92
C ARG A 40 -5.27 -13.88 -9.43
N ARG A 41 -4.92 -12.86 -10.23
CA ARG A 41 -4.95 -12.95 -11.69
C ARG A 41 -3.99 -14.02 -12.21
N HIS A 42 -2.75 -14.03 -11.74
CA HIS A 42 -1.75 -15.03 -12.10
C HIS A 42 -2.24 -16.46 -11.77
N ALA A 43 -2.84 -16.65 -10.59
CA ALA A 43 -3.43 -17.94 -10.21
C ALA A 43 -4.59 -18.37 -11.12
N GLN A 44 -5.46 -17.43 -11.53
CA GLN A 44 -6.59 -17.71 -12.43
C GLN A 44 -6.14 -18.18 -13.82
N VAL A 45 -5.01 -17.68 -14.32
CA VAL A 45 -4.48 -18.07 -15.64
C VAL A 45 -3.41 -19.16 -15.56
N GLY A 46 -3.06 -19.63 -14.36
CA GLY A 46 -2.05 -20.66 -14.14
C GLY A 46 -0.62 -20.19 -14.42
N GLU A 47 -0.36 -18.88 -14.32
CA GLU A 47 0.97 -18.29 -14.53
C GLU A 47 1.71 -18.10 -13.20
N PRO A 48 3.05 -18.24 -13.17
CA PRO A 48 3.84 -17.95 -11.98
C PRO A 48 3.85 -16.45 -11.69
N ILE A 49 3.98 -16.08 -10.41
CA ILE A 49 4.27 -14.70 -9.99
C ILE A 49 5.78 -14.44 -9.99
N PRO A 50 6.22 -13.18 -10.17
CA PRO A 50 7.62 -12.80 -10.00
C PRO A 50 8.20 -13.15 -8.63
N ASP A 51 9.50 -13.44 -8.60
CA ASP A 51 10.25 -13.66 -7.36
C ASP A 51 10.12 -12.48 -6.40
N GLY A 52 10.01 -12.77 -5.11
CA GLY A 52 9.95 -11.76 -4.06
C GLY A 52 8.58 -11.08 -3.90
N TRP A 53 7.53 -11.55 -4.58
CA TRP A 53 6.16 -11.06 -4.36
C TRP A 53 5.48 -11.66 -3.13
N ALA A 54 5.73 -12.93 -2.83
CA ALA A 54 4.99 -13.65 -1.79
C ALA A 54 5.77 -14.81 -1.17
N VAL A 55 5.25 -15.28 -0.05
CA VAL A 55 5.58 -16.57 0.57
C VAL A 55 4.36 -17.48 0.54
N GLY A 56 4.59 -18.80 0.53
CA GLY A 56 3.53 -19.80 0.66
C GLY A 56 3.04 -19.95 2.12
N PRO A 57 2.10 -20.88 2.37
CA PRO A 57 1.56 -21.15 3.70
C PRO A 57 2.61 -21.66 4.72
N ASP A 58 3.72 -22.21 4.23
CA ASP A 58 4.88 -22.63 5.01
C ASP A 58 5.83 -21.46 5.37
N GLY A 59 5.57 -20.26 4.84
CA GLY A 59 6.42 -19.09 5.01
C GLY A 59 7.67 -19.08 4.12
N VAL A 60 7.77 -19.99 3.15
CA VAL A 60 8.88 -20.05 2.19
C VAL A 60 8.53 -19.21 0.96
N ALA A 61 9.50 -18.50 0.41
CA ALA A 61 9.31 -17.73 -0.83
C ALA A 61 8.79 -18.63 -1.96
N THR A 62 7.82 -18.12 -2.72
CA THR A 62 7.17 -18.90 -3.78
C THR A 62 6.90 -18.05 -5.02
N THR A 63 6.99 -18.69 -6.19
CA THR A 63 6.51 -18.17 -7.48
C THR A 63 5.20 -18.83 -7.91
N ASP A 64 4.71 -19.83 -7.18
CA ASP A 64 3.41 -20.43 -7.42
C ASP A 64 2.31 -19.49 -6.91
N ALA A 65 1.51 -18.97 -7.83
CA ALA A 65 0.46 -18.00 -7.52
C ALA A 65 -0.64 -18.58 -6.61
N SER A 66 -0.95 -19.88 -6.74
CA SER A 66 -1.96 -20.54 -5.89
C SER A 66 -1.45 -20.73 -4.47
N ALA A 67 -0.18 -21.12 -4.32
CA ALA A 67 0.47 -21.20 -3.02
C ALA A 67 0.58 -19.82 -2.35
N ALA A 68 0.87 -18.77 -3.13
CA ALA A 68 0.93 -17.39 -2.64
C ALA A 68 -0.41 -16.89 -2.09
N LEU A 69 -1.54 -17.25 -2.72
CA LEU A 69 -2.88 -16.90 -2.22
C LEU A 69 -3.21 -17.56 -0.86
N ALA A 70 -2.58 -18.70 -0.56
CA ALA A 70 -2.72 -19.37 0.74
C ALA A 70 -1.67 -18.91 1.77
N GLY A 71 -0.74 -18.03 1.37
CA GLY A 71 0.37 -17.56 2.18
C GLY A 71 0.26 -16.07 2.54
N ALA A 72 1.29 -15.29 2.20
CA ALA A 72 1.31 -13.86 2.46
C ALA A 72 2.11 -13.09 1.39
N LEU A 73 1.69 -11.86 1.12
CA LEU A 73 2.45 -10.95 0.26
C LEU A 73 3.65 -10.39 1.02
N LEU A 74 4.79 -10.28 0.32
CA LEU A 74 5.98 -9.67 0.89
C LEU A 74 5.86 -8.14 0.87
N PRO A 75 6.39 -7.44 1.89
CA PRO A 75 6.36 -5.99 1.99
C PRO A 75 7.33 -5.33 0.99
N PHE A 76 6.96 -4.16 0.46
CA PHE A 76 7.89 -3.39 -0.38
C PHE A 76 9.13 -2.99 0.42
N GLY A 77 10.32 -3.01 -0.19
CA GLY A 77 11.55 -2.59 0.49
C GLY A 77 11.88 -3.36 1.78
N GLY A 78 11.36 -4.59 1.93
CA GLY A 78 11.61 -5.46 3.08
C GLY A 78 11.12 -4.86 4.40
N HIS A 79 11.99 -4.82 5.42
CA HIS A 79 11.63 -4.31 6.76
C HIS A 79 11.08 -2.87 6.75
N ARG A 80 11.42 -2.05 5.75
CA ARG A 80 10.89 -0.69 5.64
C ARG A 80 9.40 -0.69 5.27
N GLY A 81 8.96 -1.56 4.36
CA GLY A 81 7.54 -1.74 4.06
C GLY A 81 6.77 -2.32 5.24
N VAL A 82 7.40 -3.18 6.06
CA VAL A 82 6.79 -3.64 7.33
C VAL A 82 6.50 -2.46 8.25
N ASN A 83 7.44 -1.52 8.40
CA ASN A 83 7.23 -0.34 9.23
C ASN A 83 6.08 0.55 8.72
N VAL A 84 5.93 0.67 7.39
CA VAL A 84 4.80 1.40 6.79
C VAL A 84 3.48 0.66 7.02
N ALA A 85 3.46 -0.66 6.82
CA ALA A 85 2.28 -1.48 7.07
C ALA A 85 1.83 -1.38 8.54
N LEU A 86 2.77 -1.41 9.49
CA LEU A 86 2.51 -1.22 10.91
C LEU A 86 1.97 0.17 11.24
N LEU A 87 2.48 1.22 10.61
CA LEU A 87 1.94 2.58 10.77
C LEU A 87 0.47 2.62 10.34
N VAL A 88 0.15 2.07 9.17
CA VAL A 88 -1.24 2.02 8.68
C VAL A 88 -2.12 1.21 9.62
N GLU A 89 -1.63 0.08 10.11
CA GLU A 89 -2.34 -0.79 11.07
C GLU A 89 -2.73 -0.04 12.35
N PHE A 90 -1.78 0.68 12.95
CA PHE A 90 -2.04 1.47 14.15
C PHE A 90 -3.01 2.63 13.87
N LEU A 91 -2.86 3.33 12.74
CA LEU A 91 -3.76 4.41 12.35
C LEU A 91 -5.19 3.90 12.12
N ALA A 92 -5.35 2.78 11.39
CA ALA A 92 -6.64 2.16 11.16
C ALA A 92 -7.32 1.73 12.47
N THR A 93 -6.53 1.22 13.42
CA THR A 93 -7.02 0.89 14.78
C THR A 93 -7.50 2.13 15.52
N LEU A 94 -6.75 3.25 15.46
CA LEU A 94 -7.20 4.54 16.01
C LEU A 94 -8.47 5.06 15.32
N GLY A 95 -8.68 4.71 14.05
CA GLY A 95 -9.92 4.95 13.31
C GLY A 95 -11.09 4.03 13.69
N GLY A 96 -10.91 3.12 14.65
CA GLY A 96 -11.94 2.19 15.14
C GLY A 96 -11.93 0.81 14.47
N GLY A 97 -10.89 0.49 13.69
CA GLY A 97 -10.72 -0.84 13.08
C GLY A 97 -10.14 -1.89 14.02
N SER A 98 -10.36 -3.14 13.66
CA SER A 98 -9.66 -4.30 14.23
C SER A 98 -8.21 -4.34 13.75
N PHE A 99 -7.30 -4.82 14.61
CA PHE A 99 -5.95 -5.17 14.19
C PHE A 99 -6.00 -6.42 13.31
N SER A 100 -5.16 -6.53 12.28
CA SER A 100 -5.16 -7.61 11.28
C SER A 100 -4.97 -9.01 11.88
N LEU A 101 -4.40 -9.12 13.08
CA LEU A 101 -4.28 -10.39 13.81
C LEU A 101 -5.60 -10.84 14.44
N ASP A 102 -6.51 -9.89 14.70
CA ASP A 102 -7.80 -10.09 15.36
C ASP A 102 -8.97 -9.96 14.36
N ALA A 103 -8.71 -9.48 13.15
CA ALA A 103 -9.70 -9.32 12.09
C ALA A 103 -10.25 -10.67 11.60
N ALA A 104 -11.56 -10.73 11.35
CA ALA A 104 -12.17 -11.87 10.69
C ALA A 104 -11.65 -11.98 9.23
N PRO A 105 -11.56 -13.19 8.65
CA PRO A 105 -11.17 -13.37 7.26
C PRO A 105 -12.11 -12.59 6.30
N PHE A 106 -11.54 -12.00 5.25
CA PHE A 106 -12.33 -11.21 4.28
C PHE A 106 -13.04 -12.08 3.22
N ASP A 107 -12.58 -13.30 2.99
CA ASP A 107 -13.00 -14.20 1.92
C ASP A 107 -13.89 -15.37 2.39
N ARG A 108 -14.08 -15.53 3.70
CA ARG A 108 -14.82 -16.64 4.30
C ARG A 108 -15.41 -16.27 5.66
N GLY A 109 -16.42 -17.04 6.08
CA GLY A 109 -17.15 -16.77 7.33
C GLY A 109 -18.28 -15.78 7.12
N ASN A 110 -18.93 -15.38 8.22
CA ASN A 110 -20.08 -14.48 8.21
C ASN A 110 -19.87 -13.23 9.08
N GLU A 111 -18.68 -13.08 9.68
CA GLU A 111 -18.29 -11.93 10.47
C GLU A 111 -17.53 -10.94 9.58
N PRO A 112 -17.87 -9.64 9.61
CA PRO A 112 -17.11 -8.65 8.87
C PRO A 112 -15.70 -8.50 9.47
N PRO A 113 -14.65 -8.27 8.66
CA PRO A 113 -13.28 -8.11 9.16
C PRO A 113 -13.06 -6.95 10.15
N GLY A 114 -14.00 -5.99 10.20
CA GLY A 114 -13.87 -4.81 11.07
C GLY A 114 -12.80 -3.83 10.59
N ILE A 115 -12.73 -3.59 9.28
CA ILE A 115 -11.71 -2.70 8.68
C ILE A 115 -11.88 -1.26 9.16
N GLY A 116 -10.79 -0.68 9.66
CA GLY A 116 -10.71 0.74 10.01
C GLY A 116 -10.09 1.56 8.90
N VAL A 117 -10.46 2.85 8.84
CA VAL A 117 -9.84 3.84 7.96
C VAL A 117 -9.47 5.05 8.80
N PHE A 118 -8.26 5.57 8.59
CA PHE A 118 -7.81 6.81 9.19
C PHE A 118 -7.67 7.88 8.11
N LEU A 119 -8.22 9.07 8.37
CA LEU A 119 -8.15 10.21 7.48
C LEU A 119 -7.50 11.38 8.20
N LEU A 120 -6.43 11.93 7.60
CA LEU A 120 -5.77 13.15 8.05
C LEU A 120 -5.94 14.24 7.01
N CYS A 121 -6.57 15.35 7.41
CA CYS A 121 -6.65 16.55 6.59
C CYS A 121 -5.85 17.67 7.27
N LEU A 122 -4.92 18.27 6.53
CA LEU A 122 -4.16 19.43 6.98
C LEU A 122 -4.59 20.64 6.16
N ASP A 123 -5.25 21.60 6.80
CA ASP A 123 -5.59 22.86 6.14
C ASP A 123 -4.31 23.69 5.95
N SER A 124 -3.95 23.94 4.69
CA SER A 124 -2.79 24.75 4.35
C SER A 124 -2.97 26.24 4.67
N GLY A 125 -4.20 26.71 4.81
CA GLY A 125 -4.55 28.09 5.15
C GLY A 125 -4.22 28.44 6.61
N VAL A 126 -4.27 27.47 7.52
CA VAL A 126 -3.91 27.67 8.93
C VAL A 126 -2.39 27.56 9.19
N LEU A 127 -1.61 27.12 8.20
CA LEU A 127 -0.17 26.94 8.30
C LEU A 127 0.56 28.09 7.55
N PRO A 128 1.18 29.06 8.26
CA PRO A 128 1.78 30.23 7.62
C PRO A 128 2.80 29.91 6.52
N GLY A 129 2.59 30.50 5.34
CA GLY A 129 3.47 30.36 4.18
C GLY A 129 3.47 28.97 3.52
N THR A 130 2.62 28.04 3.96
CA THR A 130 2.62 26.66 3.44
C THR A 130 2.13 26.59 2.00
N GLN A 131 1.13 27.38 1.62
CA GLN A 131 0.64 27.42 0.24
C GLN A 131 1.72 27.86 -0.76
N GLY A 132 2.45 28.95 -0.46
CA GLY A 132 3.54 29.42 -1.32
C GLY A 132 4.73 28.46 -1.39
N ARG A 133 5.08 27.79 -0.27
CA ARG A 133 6.16 26.80 -0.25
C ARG A 133 5.81 25.53 -1.01
N ALA A 134 4.60 24.99 -0.81
CA ALA A 134 4.12 23.79 -1.49
C ALA A 134 4.06 24.03 -3.01
N ALA A 135 3.51 25.18 -3.44
CA ALA A 135 3.50 25.60 -4.83
C ALA A 135 4.90 25.58 -5.46
N ALA A 136 5.85 26.31 -4.86
CA ALA A 136 7.20 26.45 -5.42
C ALA A 136 7.96 25.11 -5.51
N HIS A 137 7.78 24.22 -4.53
CA HIS A 137 8.45 22.92 -4.49
C HIS A 137 7.77 21.87 -5.38
N LEU A 138 6.46 21.93 -5.57
CA LEU A 138 5.76 21.00 -6.46
C LEU A 138 6.02 21.34 -7.93
N GLU A 139 6.09 22.62 -8.30
CA GLU A 139 6.47 23.01 -9.67
C GLU A 139 7.92 22.64 -9.99
N THR A 140 8.86 22.97 -9.10
CA THR A 140 10.29 22.65 -9.31
C THR A 140 10.60 21.16 -9.14
N GLY A 141 9.87 20.51 -8.23
CA GLY A 141 10.10 19.14 -7.79
C GLY A 141 9.39 18.10 -8.65
N SER A 142 8.18 18.37 -9.17
CA SER A 142 7.42 17.37 -9.95
C SER A 142 8.21 16.90 -11.17
N ALA A 143 8.83 17.82 -11.92
CA ALA A 143 9.65 17.44 -13.08
C ALA A 143 10.85 16.56 -12.69
N ARG A 144 11.46 16.81 -11.52
CA ARG A 144 12.60 16.04 -11.01
C ARG A 144 12.19 14.70 -10.42
N ILE A 145 11.06 14.66 -9.72
CA ILE A 145 10.49 13.46 -9.10
C ILE A 145 10.05 12.48 -10.17
N THR A 146 9.33 12.93 -11.20
CA THR A 146 8.93 12.06 -12.32
C THR A 146 10.15 11.47 -13.01
N ALA A 147 11.18 12.29 -13.31
CA ALA A 147 12.40 11.82 -13.94
C ALA A 147 13.21 10.82 -13.09
N PHE A 148 13.18 10.96 -11.75
CA PHE A 148 13.93 10.10 -10.83
C PHE A 148 13.17 8.83 -10.45
N ALA A 149 11.88 8.93 -10.14
CA ALA A 149 11.06 7.83 -9.64
C ALA A 149 10.55 6.92 -10.76
N PHE A 150 10.37 7.46 -11.97
CA PHE A 150 9.86 6.73 -13.13
C PHE A 150 10.73 7.00 -14.37
N PRO A 151 12.03 6.63 -14.35
CA PRO A 151 12.95 6.94 -15.45
C PRO A 151 12.56 6.27 -16.78
N HIS A 152 11.64 5.29 -16.76
CA HIS A 152 11.25 4.47 -17.90
C HIS A 152 9.72 4.26 -18.04
N SER A 153 8.86 5.04 -17.37
CA SER A 153 7.42 4.89 -17.56
C SER A 153 7.00 5.47 -18.91
N ASN A 154 7.03 4.64 -19.94
CA ASN A 154 6.36 4.89 -21.20
C ASN A 154 4.97 4.24 -21.11
N GLU A 155 4.11 4.78 -20.26
CA GLU A 155 2.68 4.43 -20.24
C GLU A 155 1.88 5.74 -20.29
N ALA A 156 1.37 6.00 -21.49
CA ALA A 156 0.26 6.89 -21.79
C ALA A 156 -0.97 6.01 -22.09
#